data_AF-A0A368C1N5-F1
#
_entry.id   AF-A0A368C1N5-F1
#
_cell.length_a   1.000
_cell.length_b   1.000
_cell.length_c   1.000
_cell.angle_alpha   90.00
_cell.angle_beta   90.00
_cell.angle_gamma   90.00
#
_symmetry.space_group_name_H-M   'P 1'
#
loop_
_entity.id
_entity.type
_entity.pdbx_description
1 polymer ?
#
loop_
_entity_poly.entity_id
_entity_poly.type
_entity_poly.pdbx_seq_one_letter_code
_entity_poly.pdbx_strand_id
1 'polypeptide(L)'
;MAYRYKWIFLVICLSACNELEQNKYYPPLEGPIEENTVTLDKNFNTIWPELILLTQNNANAIVKEQNGLIVAELVLPEVSKYIDCGMMNDEIYVDYIHRIFESSLTAKVYIELSEVDSASSNIKINIAFTFISLESGTTWNFNTNKPAIIWVANPAEGALPQRICISKNTLEANFIKKIRSL
;
A
#
# COMPACT_ATOMS: atom_id res chain seq x y z
N MET A 1 -27.37 -39.65 -71.20
CA MET A 1 -26.19 -39.71 -70.31
C MET A 1 -26.21 -38.43 -69.48
N ALA A 2 -26.71 -38.47 -68.25
CA ALA A 2 -27.02 -37.28 -67.45
C ALA A 2 -25.94 -37.03 -66.39
N TYR A 3 -25.18 -35.95 -66.54
CA TYR A 3 -24.20 -35.51 -65.54
C TYR A 3 -24.92 -34.88 -64.35
N ARG A 4 -24.82 -35.50 -63.18
CA ARG A 4 -25.32 -34.96 -61.91
C ARG A 4 -24.21 -34.15 -61.24
N TYR A 5 -24.32 -32.83 -61.25
CA TYR A 5 -23.47 -31.95 -60.43
C TYR A 5 -23.90 -32.07 -58.97
N LYS A 6 -23.01 -32.57 -58.11
CA LYS A 6 -23.15 -32.49 -56.66
C LYS A 6 -22.61 -31.14 -56.20
N TRP A 7 -23.50 -30.25 -55.75
CA TRP A 7 -23.12 -29.02 -55.07
C TRP A 7 -22.67 -29.36 -53.66
N ILE A 8 -21.37 -29.20 -53.37
CA ILE A 8 -20.84 -29.24 -52.00
C ILE A 8 -20.97 -27.83 -51.44
N PHE A 9 -21.91 -27.64 -50.52
CA PHE A 9 -22.02 -26.42 -49.73
C PHE A 9 -20.95 -26.46 -48.64
N LEU A 10 -19.89 -25.65 -48.80
CA LEU A 10 -18.90 -25.43 -47.76
C LEU A 10 -19.47 -24.40 -46.77
N VAL A 11 -19.98 -24.88 -45.64
CA VAL A 11 -20.39 -24.00 -44.52
C VAL A 11 -19.14 -23.67 -43.72
N ILE A 12 -18.64 -22.45 -43.87
CA ILE A 12 -17.55 -21.92 -43.04
C ILE A 12 -18.20 -21.38 -41.76
N CYS A 13 -18.17 -22.17 -40.68
CA CYS A 13 -18.47 -21.65 -39.35
C CYS A 13 -17.30 -20.80 -38.86
N LEU A 14 -17.40 -19.48 -39.01
CA LEU A 14 -16.57 -18.54 -38.25
C LEU A 14 -17.04 -18.60 -36.80
N SER A 15 -16.41 -19.45 -35.99
CA SER A 15 -16.59 -19.44 -34.55
C SER A 15 -16.14 -18.08 -34.02
N ALA A 16 -17.03 -17.43 -33.26
CA ALA A 16 -16.88 -16.11 -32.69
C ALA A 16 -15.48 -15.88 -32.08
N CYS A 17 -14.90 -14.73 -32.39
CA CYS A 17 -13.89 -14.12 -31.54
C CYS A 17 -14.59 -13.82 -30.21
N ASN A 18 -14.38 -14.63 -29.18
CA ASN A 18 -14.77 -14.20 -27.84
C ASN A 18 -13.95 -12.95 -27.53
N GLU A 19 -14.60 -11.82 -27.29
CA GLU A 19 -13.91 -10.67 -26.70
C GLU A 19 -13.22 -11.17 -25.43
N LEU A 20 -11.89 -11.02 -25.36
CA LEU A 20 -11.14 -11.33 -24.15
C LEU A 20 -11.75 -10.51 -23.02
N GLU A 21 -12.08 -11.15 -21.89
CA GLU A 21 -12.60 -10.41 -20.74
C GLU A 21 -11.63 -9.30 -20.37
N GLN A 22 -12.11 -8.07 -20.51
CA GLN A 22 -11.29 -6.90 -20.27
C GLN A 22 -11.04 -6.75 -18.77
N ASN A 23 -9.77 -6.53 -18.41
CA ASN A 23 -9.37 -6.29 -17.03
C ASN A 23 -10.11 -5.09 -16.44
N LYS A 24 -10.84 -5.31 -15.34
CA LYS A 24 -11.60 -4.30 -14.61
C LYS A 24 -10.89 -3.92 -13.32
N TYR A 25 -10.74 -2.62 -13.11
CA TYR A 25 -10.20 -2.08 -11.87
C TYR A 25 -11.34 -1.68 -10.93
N TYR A 26 -11.22 -2.08 -9.66
CA TYR A 26 -12.09 -1.64 -8.59
C TYR A 26 -11.25 -0.90 -7.54
N PRO A 27 -11.52 0.39 -7.27
CA PRO A 27 -10.77 1.14 -6.27
C PRO A 27 -11.01 0.57 -4.86
N PRO A 28 -10.06 0.78 -3.93
CA PRO A 28 -10.29 0.44 -2.54
C PRO A 28 -11.47 1.24 -1.99
N LEU A 29 -12.19 0.67 -1.04
CA LEU A 29 -13.16 1.44 -0.25
C LEU A 29 -12.40 2.54 0.50
N GLU A 30 -13.02 3.72 0.68
CA GLU A 30 -12.42 4.78 1.48
C GLU A 30 -12.03 4.22 2.85
N GLY A 31 -10.72 4.24 3.14
CA GLY A 31 -10.19 3.75 4.40
C GLY A 31 -10.51 4.71 5.54
N PRO A 32 -10.74 4.21 6.77
CA PRO A 32 -10.91 5.07 7.92
C PRO A 32 -9.66 5.92 8.13
N ILE A 33 -9.85 7.21 8.40
CA ILE A 33 -8.80 8.06 8.96
C ILE A 33 -8.60 7.59 10.40
N GLU A 34 -7.47 6.95 10.68
CA GLU A 34 -7.16 6.43 12.01
C GLU A 34 -6.35 7.43 12.82
N GLU A 35 -6.54 7.40 14.13
CA GLU A 35 -5.81 8.25 15.07
C GLU A 35 -4.32 7.85 15.06
N ASN A 36 -3.46 8.81 14.72
CA ASN A 36 -2.01 8.63 14.67
C ASN A 36 -1.29 9.39 15.78
N THR A 37 -2.03 9.74 16.85
CA THR A 37 -1.55 10.47 18.01
C THR A 37 -1.84 9.70 19.30
N VAL A 38 -0.95 9.81 20.28
CA VAL A 38 -1.14 9.25 21.64
C VAL A 38 -0.65 10.27 22.64
N THR A 39 -1.46 10.54 23.67
CA THR A 39 -1.01 11.29 24.84
C THR A 39 -0.74 10.32 25.97
N LEU A 40 0.41 10.46 26.62
CA LEU A 40 0.81 9.67 27.78
C LEU A 40 1.03 10.59 28.98
N ASP A 41 0.60 10.14 30.16
CA ASP A 41 0.85 10.81 31.46
C ASP A 41 2.28 10.55 31.95
N LYS A 42 3.26 10.77 31.07
CA LYS A 42 4.69 10.74 31.38
C LYS A 42 5.38 11.94 30.72
N ASN A 43 6.43 12.44 31.34
CA ASN A 43 7.22 13.56 30.80
C ASN A 43 8.14 13.11 29.65
N PHE A 44 8.63 14.11 28.90
CA PHE A 44 9.48 13.91 27.72
C PHE A 44 10.70 13.04 28.00
N ASN A 45 11.43 13.36 29.08
CA ASN A 45 12.70 12.72 29.42
C ASN A 45 12.54 11.24 29.78
N THR A 46 11.37 10.85 30.27
CA THR A 46 11.03 9.45 30.54
C THR A 46 10.64 8.71 29.26
N ILE A 47 9.78 9.31 28.41
CA ILE A 47 9.25 8.65 27.22
C ILE A 47 10.28 8.51 26.11
N TRP A 48 11.11 9.52 25.87
CA TRP A 48 12.03 9.57 24.73
C TRP A 48 12.93 8.32 24.61
N PRO A 49 13.68 7.89 25.66
CA PRO A 49 14.49 6.68 25.56
C PRO A 49 13.65 5.40 25.39
N GLU A 50 12.46 5.32 26.01
CA GLU A 50 11.54 4.19 25.86
C GLU A 50 11.03 4.06 24.41
N LEU A 51 10.71 5.19 23.76
CA LEU A 51 10.29 5.22 22.36
C LEU A 51 11.39 4.75 21.41
N ILE A 52 12.65 5.17 21.62
CA ILE A 52 13.78 4.73 20.79
C ILE A 52 13.91 3.22 20.87
N LEU A 53 13.91 2.66 22.08
CA LEU A 53 14.05 1.22 22.31
C LEU A 53 12.87 0.43 21.72
N LEU A 54 11.64 0.88 21.93
CA LEU A 54 10.43 0.29 21.36
C LEU A 54 10.52 0.25 19.83
N THR A 55 11.00 1.33 19.22
CA THR A 55 11.13 1.46 17.77
C THR A 55 12.20 0.52 17.21
N GLN A 56 13.36 0.42 17.88
CA GLN A 56 14.44 -0.51 17.49
C GLN A 56 13.99 -1.97 17.55
N ASN A 57 13.22 -2.33 18.58
CA ASN A 57 12.68 -3.67 18.76
C ASN A 57 11.52 -3.98 17.80
N ASN A 58 11.01 -3.00 17.06
CA ASN A 58 9.96 -3.20 16.08
C ASN A 58 10.57 -3.57 14.72
N ALA A 59 10.44 -4.84 14.34
CA ALA A 59 10.68 -5.32 12.98
C ALA A 59 12.08 -5.04 12.38
N ASN A 60 13.13 -5.06 13.23
CA ASN A 60 14.52 -4.81 12.82
C ASN A 60 14.72 -3.47 12.12
N ALA A 61 13.98 -2.44 12.55
CA ALA A 61 14.05 -1.12 11.92
C ALA A 61 15.43 -0.47 12.10
N ILE A 62 15.90 0.23 11.07
CA ILE A 62 17.08 1.09 11.19
C ILE A 62 16.61 2.40 11.80
N VAL A 63 16.95 2.62 13.07
CA VAL A 63 16.51 3.79 13.83
C VAL A 63 17.60 4.85 13.89
N LYS A 64 17.23 6.10 13.60
CA LYS A 64 18.07 7.28 13.72
C LYS A 64 17.30 8.40 14.39
N GLU A 65 17.98 9.16 15.23
CA GLU A 65 17.46 10.43 15.70
C GLU A 65 17.84 11.53 14.69
N GLN A 66 16.87 12.34 14.26
CA GLN A 66 17.09 13.44 13.32
C GLN A 66 16.22 14.63 13.72
N ASN A 67 16.84 15.76 14.08
CA ASN A 67 16.15 17.01 14.38
C ASN A 67 15.02 16.87 15.43
N GLY A 68 15.23 16.08 16.49
CA GLY A 68 14.21 15.83 17.51
C GLY A 68 13.09 14.87 17.07
N LEU A 69 13.34 14.06 16.04
CA LEU A 69 12.45 12.99 15.58
C LEU A 69 13.16 11.64 15.68
N ILE A 70 12.40 10.61 16.06
CA ILE A 70 12.83 9.23 15.87
C ILE A 70 12.38 8.81 14.48
N VAL A 71 13.35 8.45 13.63
CA VAL A 71 13.13 8.00 12.26
C VAL A 71 13.49 6.53 12.17
N ALA A 72 12.56 5.71 11.69
CA ALA A 72 12.75 4.29 11.51
C ALA A 72 12.48 3.89 10.06
N GLU A 73 13.36 3.11 9.46
CA GLU A 73 13.15 2.54 8.11
C GLU A 73 12.89 1.04 8.21
N LEU A 74 11.81 0.60 7.54
CA LEU A 74 11.32 -0.78 7.55
C LEU A 74 11.12 -1.29 6.11
N VAL A 75 11.46 -2.55 5.90
CA VAL A 75 11.06 -3.32 4.72
C VAL A 75 9.84 -4.15 5.08
N LEU A 76 8.77 -4.05 4.29
CA LEU A 76 7.47 -4.67 4.56
C LEU A 76 7.24 -5.82 3.56
N PRO A 77 7.41 -7.10 3.95
CA PRO A 77 7.43 -8.23 3.01
C PRO A 77 6.06 -8.55 2.40
N GLU A 78 4.96 -8.32 3.11
CA GLU A 78 3.60 -8.58 2.65
C GLU A 78 2.91 -7.27 2.31
N VAL A 79 3.08 -6.78 1.08
CA VAL A 79 2.58 -5.46 0.63
C VAL A 79 1.08 -5.30 0.90
N SER A 80 0.27 -6.29 0.52
CA SER A 80 -1.19 -6.29 0.68
C SER A 80 -1.67 -6.27 2.14
N LYS A 81 -0.80 -6.51 3.13
CA LYS A 81 -1.12 -6.37 4.56
C LYS A 81 -1.12 -4.91 5.03
N TYR A 82 -0.34 -4.07 4.38
CA TYR A 82 -0.09 -2.70 4.83
C TYR A 82 -0.78 -1.67 3.95
N ILE A 83 -0.99 -1.98 2.67
CA ILE A 83 -1.51 -1.02 1.70
C ILE A 83 -2.64 -1.66 0.89
N ASP A 84 -3.61 -0.85 0.51
CA ASP A 84 -4.73 -1.25 -0.33
C ASP A 84 -4.77 -0.37 -1.58
N CYS A 85 -4.63 -0.99 -2.74
CA CYS A 85 -4.74 -0.30 -4.02
C CYS A 85 -6.00 -0.72 -4.80
N GLY A 86 -6.93 -1.42 -4.15
CA GLY A 86 -8.12 -2.00 -4.76
C GLY A 86 -7.86 -3.36 -5.38
N MET A 87 -8.67 -3.71 -6.37
CA MET A 87 -8.67 -5.02 -7.04
C MET A 87 -8.49 -4.85 -8.55
N MET A 88 -7.77 -5.79 -9.17
CA MET A 88 -7.79 -6.03 -10.61
C MET A 88 -8.54 -7.32 -10.86
N ASN A 89 -9.73 -7.24 -11.45
CA ASN A 89 -10.71 -8.33 -11.49
C ASN A 89 -10.94 -8.86 -10.06
N ASP A 90 -10.62 -10.14 -9.84
CA ASP A 90 -10.77 -10.84 -8.55
C ASP A 90 -9.43 -10.96 -7.77
N GLU A 91 -8.38 -10.25 -8.19
CA GLU A 91 -7.06 -10.25 -7.55
C GLU A 91 -6.77 -8.90 -6.86
N ILE A 92 -6.14 -8.94 -5.69
CA ILE A 92 -5.69 -7.71 -4.99
C ILE A 92 -4.66 -7.01 -5.88
N TYR A 93 -4.86 -5.71 -6.12
CA TYR A 93 -4.10 -4.97 -7.12
C TYR A 93 -2.59 -5.00 -6.89
N VAL A 94 -2.14 -4.89 -5.63
CA VAL A 94 -0.70 -4.94 -5.33
C VAL A 94 -0.11 -6.34 -5.48
N ASP A 95 -0.91 -7.39 -5.28
CA ASP A 95 -0.49 -8.77 -5.51
C ASP A 95 -0.43 -9.06 -7.02
N TYR A 96 -1.37 -8.52 -7.80
CA TYR A 96 -1.33 -8.52 -9.27
C TYR A 96 -0.04 -7.88 -9.80
N ILE A 97 0.36 -6.73 -9.26
CA ILE A 97 1.62 -6.07 -9.64
C ILE A 97 2.82 -6.93 -9.24
N HIS A 98 2.83 -7.48 -8.02
CA HIS A 98 3.91 -8.32 -7.54
C HIS A 98 4.10 -9.57 -8.44
N ARG A 99 3.02 -10.24 -8.80
CA ARG A 99 3.06 -11.46 -9.62
C ARG A 99 3.64 -11.23 -11.01
N ILE A 100 3.40 -10.06 -11.61
CA ILE A 100 3.80 -9.76 -12.98
C ILE A 100 5.17 -9.08 -13.04
N PHE A 101 5.45 -8.15 -12.13
CA PHE A 101 6.60 -7.26 -12.22
C PHE A 101 7.56 -7.34 -11.04
N GLU A 102 7.25 -8.20 -10.06
CA GLU A 102 7.78 -8.14 -8.69
C GLU A 102 7.54 -6.76 -8.05
N SER A 103 7.55 -6.72 -6.72
CA SER A 103 7.34 -5.46 -6.02
C SER A 103 7.92 -5.46 -4.63
N SER A 104 8.26 -4.27 -4.14
CA SER A 104 8.69 -4.06 -2.76
C SER A 104 7.91 -2.91 -2.11
N LEU A 105 7.80 -2.98 -0.79
CA LEU A 105 7.25 -1.91 0.02
C LEU A 105 8.23 -1.58 1.15
N THR A 106 8.58 -0.32 1.26
CA THR A 106 9.30 0.21 2.42
C THR A 106 8.45 1.25 3.13
N ALA A 107 8.68 1.39 4.43
CA ALA A 107 8.04 2.38 5.27
C ALA A 107 9.08 3.17 6.05
N LYS A 108 8.94 4.48 6.02
CA LYS A 108 9.70 5.41 6.85
C LYS A 108 8.77 5.99 7.90
N VAL A 109 9.01 5.60 9.14
CA VAL A 109 8.21 5.99 10.30
C VAL A 109 8.88 7.19 10.96
N TYR A 110 8.09 8.23 11.17
CA TYR A 110 8.47 9.44 11.86
C TYR A 110 7.68 9.51 13.16
N ILE A 111 8.39 9.49 14.29
CA ILE A 111 7.79 9.63 15.61
C ILE A 111 8.24 10.97 16.19
N GLU A 112 7.27 11.82 16.44
CA GLU A 112 7.46 13.15 17.03
C GLU A 112 6.98 13.10 18.48
N LEU A 113 7.80 13.54 19.43
CA LEU A 113 7.42 13.71 20.84
C LEU A 113 7.36 15.20 21.16
N SER A 114 6.27 15.63 21.79
CA SER A 114 6.07 17.01 22.22
C SER A 114 5.55 17.04 23.65
N GLU A 115 6.00 18.02 24.44
CA GLU A 115 5.47 18.24 25.79
C GLU A 115 4.07 18.84 25.71
N VAL A 116 3.14 18.29 26.49
CA VAL A 116 1.82 18.90 26.72
C VAL A 116 1.89 19.76 27.97
N ASP A 117 2.44 19.19 29.05
CA ASP A 117 2.80 19.88 30.29
C ASP A 117 4.01 19.19 30.97
N SER A 118 4.33 19.57 32.21
CA SER A 118 5.48 19.01 32.94
C SER A 118 5.38 17.51 33.27
N ALA A 119 4.19 16.92 33.18
CA ALA A 119 3.89 15.54 33.54
C ALA A 119 3.41 14.69 32.35
N SER A 120 2.99 15.30 31.24
CA SER A 120 2.40 14.61 30.10
C SER A 120 3.03 15.01 28.76
N SER A 121 3.05 14.06 27.83
CA SER A 121 3.61 14.26 26.49
C SER A 121 2.70 13.69 25.42
N ASN A 122 2.71 14.34 24.26
CA ASN A 122 2.00 13.90 23.07
C ASN A 122 2.99 13.31 22.05
N ILE A 123 2.61 12.18 21.49
CA ILE A 123 3.36 11.41 20.53
C ILE A 123 2.57 11.37 19.25
N LYS A 124 3.19 11.75 18.14
CA LYS A 124 2.59 11.71 16.81
C LYS A 124 3.38 10.79 15.92
N ILE A 125 2.68 9.98 15.13
CA ILE A 125 3.27 9.02 14.20
C ILE A 125 2.84 9.38 12.79
N ASN A 126 3.80 9.55 11.90
CA ASN A 126 3.54 9.66 10.47
C ASN A 126 4.34 8.58 9.76
N ILE A 127 3.72 7.84 8.85
CA ILE A 127 4.41 6.83 8.05
C ILE A 127 4.36 7.26 6.60
N ALA A 128 5.53 7.31 5.97
CA ALA A 128 5.68 7.45 4.52
C ALA A 128 5.98 6.08 3.93
N PHE A 129 5.14 5.64 3.00
CA PHE A 129 5.27 4.40 2.27
C PHE A 129 5.88 4.66 0.89
N THR A 130 6.78 3.79 0.48
CA THR A 130 7.35 3.76 -0.86
C THR A 130 7.11 2.37 -1.43
N PHE A 131 6.17 2.27 -2.37
CA PHE A 131 5.84 1.06 -3.11
C PHE A 131 6.54 1.11 -4.47
N ILE A 132 7.25 0.04 -4.84
CA ILE A 132 8.04 -0.01 -6.08
C ILE A 132 7.68 -1.28 -6.86
N SER A 133 7.39 -1.14 -8.15
CA SER A 133 7.42 -2.25 -9.10
C SER A 133 8.86 -2.47 -9.53
N LEU A 134 9.43 -3.64 -9.29
CA LEU A 134 10.87 -3.86 -9.45
C LEU A 134 11.29 -3.93 -10.92
N GLU A 135 10.48 -4.57 -11.77
CA GLU A 135 10.79 -4.65 -13.21
C GLU A 135 10.75 -3.27 -13.88
N SER A 136 9.72 -2.47 -13.60
CA SER A 136 9.54 -1.17 -14.24
C SER A 136 10.31 -0.03 -13.56
N GLY A 137 10.73 -0.22 -12.30
CA GLY A 137 11.25 0.83 -11.43
C GLY A 137 10.21 1.87 -11.01
N THR A 138 8.94 1.69 -11.40
CA THR A 138 7.89 2.66 -11.08
C THR A 138 7.70 2.73 -9.58
N THR A 139 7.80 3.94 -9.04
CA THR A 139 7.78 4.21 -7.60
C THR A 139 6.58 5.05 -7.24
N TRP A 140 5.85 4.63 -6.20
CA TRP A 140 4.66 5.30 -5.68
C TRP A 140 4.84 5.61 -4.21
N ASN A 141 4.64 6.89 -3.86
CA ASN A 141 4.81 7.39 -2.50
C ASN A 141 3.48 7.87 -1.94
N PHE A 142 3.20 7.52 -0.69
CA PHE A 142 2.01 7.97 0.02
C PHE A 142 2.24 7.95 1.52
N ASN A 143 1.37 8.64 2.25
CA ASN A 143 1.49 8.76 3.69
C ASN A 143 0.26 8.17 4.38
N THR A 144 0.41 7.82 5.65
CA THR A 144 -0.70 7.57 6.57
C THR A 144 -1.81 8.61 6.38
N ASN A 145 -3.06 8.15 6.31
CA ASN A 145 -4.26 8.98 6.15
C ASN A 145 -4.27 9.87 4.89
N LYS A 146 -3.41 9.62 3.90
CA LYS A 146 -3.35 10.37 2.63
C LYS A 146 -3.33 9.41 1.45
N PRO A 147 -4.50 9.15 0.81
CA PRO A 147 -4.56 8.39 -0.42
C PRO A 147 -3.64 8.99 -1.49
N ALA A 148 -3.04 8.12 -2.31
CA ALA A 148 -2.29 8.55 -3.50
C ALA A 148 -2.90 7.96 -4.77
N ILE A 149 -2.85 8.78 -5.82
CA ILE A 149 -3.17 8.34 -7.17
C ILE A 149 -1.90 7.80 -7.81
N ILE A 150 -1.96 6.55 -8.26
CA ILE A 150 -0.91 5.92 -9.05
C ILE A 150 -1.32 5.87 -10.51
N TRP A 151 -0.38 6.20 -11.39
CA TRP A 151 -0.59 6.19 -12.84
C TRP A 151 -0.01 4.93 -13.44
N VAL A 152 -0.82 4.20 -14.21
CA VAL A 152 -0.39 3.02 -14.96
C VAL A 152 -0.08 3.39 -16.41
N ALA A 153 1.05 2.91 -16.92
CA ALA A 153 1.51 3.22 -18.28
C ALA A 153 0.65 2.58 -19.38
N ASN A 154 0.03 1.43 -19.09
CA ASN A 154 -0.78 0.68 -20.04
C ASN A 154 -2.12 0.26 -19.39
N PRO A 155 -3.10 1.18 -19.24
CA PRO A 155 -4.42 0.80 -18.77
C PRO A 155 -5.08 -0.16 -19.76
N ALA A 156 -5.96 -1.03 -19.24
CA ALA A 156 -6.87 -1.77 -20.10
C ALA A 156 -7.68 -0.79 -20.97
N GLU A 157 -8.02 -1.19 -22.19
CA GLU A 157 -8.77 -0.35 -23.13
C GLU A 157 -10.06 0.19 -22.47
N GLY A 158 -10.35 1.48 -22.65
CA GLY A 158 -11.50 2.13 -22.00
C GLY A 158 -11.40 2.34 -20.48
N ALA A 159 -10.39 1.80 -19.79
CA ALA A 159 -10.17 2.04 -18.36
C ALA A 159 -9.33 3.31 -18.13
N LEU A 160 -9.64 4.03 -17.04
CA LEU A 160 -8.80 5.15 -16.60
C LEU A 160 -7.40 4.62 -16.21
N PRO A 161 -6.31 5.37 -16.45
CA PRO A 161 -4.95 4.99 -16.04
C PRO A 161 -4.67 5.24 -14.55
N GLN A 162 -5.64 5.74 -13.80
CA GLN A 162 -5.47 6.06 -12.38
C GLN A 162 -5.91 4.90 -11.50
N ARG A 163 -5.11 4.57 -10.49
CA ARG A 163 -5.52 3.69 -9.38
C ARG A 163 -5.30 4.47 -8.09
N ILE A 164 -6.07 4.15 -7.06
CA ILE A 164 -5.95 4.77 -5.75
C ILE A 164 -5.28 3.77 -4.82
N CYS A 165 -4.27 4.21 -4.09
CA CYS A 165 -3.64 3.45 -3.02
C CYS A 165 -3.82 4.17 -1.68
N ILE A 166 -4.16 3.42 -0.64
CA ILE A 166 -4.33 3.88 0.73
C ILE A 166 -3.53 3.00 1.70
N SER A 167 -3.12 3.57 2.84
CA SER A 167 -2.64 2.76 3.97
C SER A 167 -3.81 1.97 4.55
N LYS A 168 -3.58 0.71 4.95
CA LYS A 168 -4.52 -0.08 5.75
C LYS A 168 -4.46 0.28 7.24
N ASN A 169 -3.57 1.20 7.63
CA ASN A 169 -3.30 1.60 9.01
C ASN A 169 -2.79 0.46 9.93
N THR A 170 -2.43 -0.70 9.38
CA THR A 170 -1.95 -1.86 10.14
C THR A 170 -0.64 -1.56 10.89
N LEU A 171 0.29 -0.82 10.27
CA LEU A 171 1.58 -0.50 10.87
C LEU A 171 1.43 0.59 11.93
N GLU A 172 0.63 1.60 11.62
CA GLU A 172 0.22 2.71 12.47
C GLU A 172 -0.42 2.17 13.75
N ALA A 173 -1.45 1.34 13.63
CA ALA A 173 -2.14 0.74 14.78
C ALA A 173 -1.20 -0.10 15.66
N ASN A 174 -0.23 -0.79 15.07
CA ASN A 174 0.77 -1.56 15.82
C ASN A 174 1.68 -0.65 16.65
N PHE A 175 2.19 0.43 16.06
CA PHE A 175 2.98 1.41 16.80
C PHE A 175 2.16 2.08 17.90
N ILE A 176 0.96 2.59 17.58
CA ILE A 176 0.06 3.22 18.55
C ILE A 176 -0.23 2.29 19.73
N LYS A 177 -0.52 1.01 19.46
CA LYS A 177 -0.75 0.00 20.50
C LYS A 177 0.46 -0.18 21.42
N LYS A 178 1.67 -0.28 20.86
CA LYS A 178 2.91 -0.44 21.65
C LYS A 178 3.22 0.81 22.45
N ILE A 179 3.04 1.99 21.87
CA ILE A 179 3.30 3.28 22.53
C ILE A 179 2.34 3.49 23.70
N ARG A 180 1.05 3.13 23.56
CA ARG A 180 0.07 3.16 24.66
C ARG A 180 0.43 2.24 25.83
N SER A 181 1.36 1.29 25.65
CA SER A 181 1.82 0.39 26.71
C SER A 181 3.11 0.83 27.39
N LEU A 182 3.69 1.97 26.98
CA LEU A 182 4.78 2.60 27.70
C LEU A 182 4.28 3.17 29.01
#